data_AF-A0A9X3V381-F1
#
_entry.id   AF-A0A9X3V381-F1
#
_cell.length_a   1.000
_cell.length_b   1.000
_cell.length_c   1.000
_cell.angle_alpha   90.00
_cell.angle_beta   90.00
_cell.angle_gamma   90.00
#
_symmetry.space_group_name_H-M   'P 1'
#
loop_
_entity.id
_entity.type
_entity.pdbx_description
1 polymer ?
#
loop_
_entity_poly.entity_id
_entity_poly.type
_entity_poly.pdbx_seq_one_letter_code
_entity_poly.pdbx_strand_id
1 'polypeptide(L)'
;MTQYITPGPTGIREYDYSLNTKPLPEGCILRDGIGWGQQPGHLGSRIHNPILFREDNSLKEASIEEKAQALLTAPAATFSPGEAIRGTVFMGGAGMNGGYISDMARAFSRKGIRLIQANPKKWSGGTLMDAVIGVDAFRSGKSQIQVLLERFPPHGNQFNLIGYSYGSLAVSQVAINYAEAGTKIDHLILIGSPIGSGFLHQLQKHANIKSVIVVDLTPQGDPIFAGISRDKLLTSAPELGKQMLDSSGHFYYAPNSEDGKKRRDALADYLYSKGLR
;
A
#
# COMPACT_ATOMS: atom_id res chain seq x y z
N MET A 1 -0.04 10.49 38.78
CA MET A 1 -0.64 9.19 38.45
C MET A 1 0.20 8.54 37.37
N THR A 2 0.96 7.52 37.72
CA THR A 2 1.83 6.79 36.79
C THR A 2 0.99 5.72 36.11
N GLN A 3 0.59 5.94 34.85
CA GLN A 3 -0.11 4.91 34.08
C GLN A 3 0.90 3.94 33.49
N TYR A 4 0.73 2.66 33.81
CA TYR A 4 1.48 1.55 33.23
C TYR A 4 0.95 1.26 31.82
N ILE A 5 1.84 1.27 30.84
CA ILE A 5 1.54 0.92 29.45
C ILE A 5 2.12 -0.48 29.20
N THR A 6 1.27 -1.48 28.98
CA THR A 6 1.68 -2.80 28.53
C THR A 6 1.81 -2.81 27.00
N PRO A 7 2.99 -3.14 26.43
CA PRO A 7 3.13 -3.27 24.98
C PRO A 7 2.39 -4.52 24.48
N GLY A 8 1.58 -4.36 23.43
CA GLY A 8 1.00 -5.47 22.69
C GLY A 8 2.06 -6.28 21.93
N PRO A 9 1.73 -7.48 21.45
CA PRO A 9 2.67 -8.47 20.89
C PRO A 9 3.43 -8.00 19.63
N THR A 10 3.04 -6.89 19.02
CA THR A 10 3.70 -6.32 17.81
C THR A 10 4.71 -5.23 18.12
N GLY A 11 4.79 -4.74 19.36
CA GLY A 11 5.64 -3.59 19.71
C GLY A 11 5.26 -2.29 19.00
N ILE A 12 4.13 -2.21 18.30
CA ILE A 12 3.64 -0.99 17.63
C ILE A 12 2.92 -0.12 18.67
N ARG A 13 3.35 1.15 18.81
CA ARG A 13 2.62 2.15 19.60
C ARG A 13 1.54 2.78 18.74
N GLU A 14 0.31 2.74 19.25
CA GLU A 14 -0.86 3.35 18.61
C GLU A 14 -0.90 4.83 18.98
N TYR A 15 -0.89 5.71 17.99
CA TYR A 15 -1.29 7.11 18.16
C TYR A 15 -2.67 7.27 17.52
N ASP A 16 -3.71 7.07 18.33
CA ASP A 16 -5.07 7.41 17.92
C ASP A 16 -5.23 8.92 18.03
N TYR A 17 -5.18 9.61 16.89
CA TYR A 17 -5.47 11.05 16.79
C TYR A 17 -6.96 11.33 16.57
N SER A 18 -7.84 10.32 16.70
CA SER A 18 -9.28 10.53 16.63
C SER A 18 -9.80 11.07 17.97
N LEU A 19 -9.99 12.39 18.04
CA LEU A 19 -10.91 12.97 19.03
C LEU A 19 -12.34 12.61 18.61
N ASN A 20 -12.85 11.47 19.08
CA ASN A 20 -14.28 11.32 19.33
C ASN A 20 -14.57 10.15 20.28
N THR A 21 -14.92 10.50 21.52
CA THR A 21 -15.35 9.58 22.58
C THR A 21 -16.77 9.09 22.36
N LYS A 22 -16.97 7.79 22.13
CA LYS A 22 -18.17 7.06 22.58
C LYS A 22 -17.81 5.60 22.92
N PRO A 23 -18.30 5.06 24.05
CA PRO A 23 -18.09 3.65 24.39
C PRO A 23 -19.04 2.75 23.59
N LEU A 24 -18.54 1.60 23.13
CA LEU A 24 -19.36 0.50 22.61
C LEU A 24 -19.81 -0.39 23.77
N PRO A 25 -21.06 -0.91 23.76
CA PRO A 25 -21.52 -1.89 24.73
C PRO A 25 -21.09 -3.31 24.33
N GLU A 26 -20.97 -4.12 25.39
CA GLU A 26 -20.53 -5.51 25.41
C GLU A 26 -21.52 -6.48 24.77
N GLY A 27 -20.97 -7.58 24.23
CA GLY A 27 -21.62 -8.89 24.21
C GLY A 27 -22.26 -9.31 22.88
N CYS A 28 -21.69 -10.35 22.25
CA CYS A 28 -22.45 -11.57 21.95
C CYS A 28 -21.57 -12.73 21.45
N ILE A 29 -22.06 -13.90 21.83
CA ILE A 29 -21.47 -15.24 21.87
C ILE A 29 -21.53 -15.94 20.51
N LEU A 30 -20.56 -16.85 20.32
CA LEU A 30 -20.45 -17.93 19.34
C LEU A 30 -21.77 -18.56 18.87
N ARG A 31 -21.83 -18.94 17.59
CA ARG A 31 -22.39 -20.23 17.18
C ARG A 31 -21.84 -20.72 15.83
N ASP A 32 -21.29 -21.92 15.89
CA ASP A 32 -20.91 -22.78 14.77
C ASP A 32 -22.13 -23.26 13.98
N GLY A 33 -21.94 -23.52 12.68
CA GLY A 33 -22.94 -24.09 11.80
C GLY A 33 -22.30 -24.68 10.54
N ILE A 34 -21.84 -25.92 10.66
CA ILE A 34 -21.40 -26.80 9.57
C ILE A 34 -22.63 -27.24 8.74
N GLY A 35 -22.49 -27.31 7.42
CA GLY A 35 -23.47 -27.95 6.53
C GLY A 35 -22.87 -28.30 5.18
N TRP A 36 -22.42 -29.55 5.04
CA TRP A 36 -21.99 -30.19 3.79
C TRP A 36 -23.19 -30.57 2.92
N GLY A 37 -23.04 -30.52 1.59
CA GLY A 37 -24.06 -31.00 0.65
C GLY A 37 -23.64 -30.97 -0.83
N GLN A 38 -22.89 -31.99 -1.24
CA GLN A 38 -22.78 -32.55 -2.60
C GLN A 38 -24.19 -32.95 -3.14
N GLN A 39 -24.56 -33.11 -4.43
CA GLN A 39 -23.88 -33.50 -5.68
C GLN A 39 -24.88 -33.26 -6.90
N PRO A 40 -24.60 -33.68 -8.16
CA PRO A 40 -25.05 -33.03 -9.41
C PRO A 40 -26.11 -33.82 -10.22
N GLY A 41 -26.58 -33.22 -11.32
CA GLY A 41 -27.17 -33.95 -12.45
C GLY A 41 -27.88 -33.06 -13.47
N HIS A 42 -27.44 -33.05 -14.73
CA HIS A 42 -28.02 -33.86 -15.81
C HIS A 42 -27.70 -33.30 -17.21
N LEU A 43 -27.31 -34.22 -18.10
CA LEU A 43 -27.24 -34.06 -19.55
C LEU A 43 -28.60 -33.78 -20.18
N GLY A 44 -28.61 -32.98 -21.24
CA GLY A 44 -29.72 -32.87 -22.19
C GLY A 44 -29.21 -32.40 -23.57
N SER A 45 -29.35 -33.27 -24.56
CA SER A 45 -28.82 -33.17 -25.92
C SER A 45 -29.86 -32.76 -26.98
N ARG A 46 -29.37 -32.31 -28.15
CA ARG A 46 -30.03 -32.18 -29.49
C ARG A 46 -30.87 -30.89 -29.68
N ILE A 47 -31.10 -30.30 -30.87
CA ILE A 47 -31.17 -30.71 -32.29
C ILE A 47 -30.82 -29.49 -33.19
N HIS A 48 -30.38 -29.75 -34.44
CA HIS A 48 -30.19 -28.83 -35.59
C HIS A 48 -31.41 -27.96 -35.97
N ASN A 49 -31.21 -26.75 -36.54
CA ASN A 49 -31.22 -26.46 -37.99
C ASN A 49 -31.07 -24.93 -38.31
N PRO A 50 -30.76 -24.55 -39.56
CA PRO A 50 -30.01 -23.34 -39.90
C PRO A 50 -30.90 -22.15 -40.30
N ILE A 51 -30.45 -20.92 -40.03
CA ILE A 51 -30.97 -19.71 -40.66
C ILE A 51 -29.82 -18.77 -41.01
N LEU A 52 -29.73 -18.47 -42.30
CA LEU A 52 -28.92 -17.41 -42.91
C LEU A 52 -29.25 -16.05 -42.29
N PHE A 53 -28.27 -15.39 -41.68
CA PHE A 53 -28.20 -13.93 -41.65
C PHE A 53 -26.78 -13.49 -41.99
N ARG A 54 -26.71 -12.72 -43.07
CA ARG A 54 -25.54 -12.01 -43.54
C ARG A 54 -25.54 -10.68 -42.80
N GLU A 55 -24.75 -10.56 -41.74
CA GLU A 55 -24.41 -9.28 -41.13
C GLU A 55 -22.92 -9.04 -41.32
N ASP A 56 -22.64 -8.04 -42.14
CA ASP A 56 -21.34 -7.42 -42.31
C ASP A 56 -21.07 -6.61 -41.03
N ASN A 57 -20.22 -7.15 -40.16
CA ASN A 57 -19.75 -6.46 -38.96
C ASN A 57 -18.24 -6.70 -38.80
N SER A 58 -17.47 -6.22 -39.79
CA SER A 58 -16.00 -6.23 -39.72
C SER A 58 -15.47 -5.10 -38.83
N LEU A 59 -15.86 -5.09 -37.56
CA LEU A 59 -15.00 -4.55 -36.50
C LEU A 59 -14.41 -5.77 -35.81
N LYS A 60 -13.24 -6.21 -36.30
CA LYS A 60 -12.47 -7.28 -35.66
C LYS A 60 -12.18 -6.83 -34.23
N GLU A 61 -12.92 -7.36 -33.26
CA GLU A 61 -12.52 -7.27 -31.87
C GLU A 61 -11.16 -7.96 -31.77
N ALA A 62 -10.10 -7.17 -31.57
CA ALA A 62 -8.76 -7.68 -31.37
C ALA A 62 -8.80 -8.77 -30.30
N SER A 63 -8.08 -9.87 -30.55
CA SER A 63 -8.08 -11.01 -29.65
C SER A 63 -7.65 -10.56 -28.25
N ILE A 64 -8.07 -11.26 -27.20
CA ILE A 64 -7.65 -10.94 -25.82
C ILE A 64 -6.11 -10.89 -25.72
N GLU A 65 -5.42 -11.73 -26.51
CA GLU A 65 -3.97 -11.76 -26.61
C GLU A 65 -3.41 -10.52 -27.33
N GLU A 66 -4.04 -10.03 -28.41
CA GLU A 66 -3.64 -8.79 -29.08
C GLU A 66 -3.88 -7.56 -28.19
N LYS A 67 -4.98 -7.51 -27.44
CA LYS A 67 -5.25 -6.46 -26.45
C LYS A 67 -4.23 -6.52 -25.30
N ALA A 68 -3.87 -7.71 -24.84
CA ALA A 68 -2.82 -7.89 -23.83
C ALA A 68 -1.44 -7.49 -24.36
N GLN A 69 -1.10 -7.85 -25.59
CA GLN A 69 0.16 -7.50 -26.25
C GLN A 69 0.29 -5.99 -26.53
N ALA A 70 -0.82 -5.33 -26.89
CA ALA A 70 -0.88 -3.88 -27.03
C ALA A 70 -0.75 -3.15 -25.68
N LEU A 71 -1.31 -3.71 -24.59
CA LEU A 71 -1.10 -3.20 -23.23
C LEU A 71 0.36 -3.31 -22.78
N LEU A 72 1.09 -4.32 -23.27
CA LEU A 72 2.49 -4.58 -22.94
C LEU A 72 3.48 -3.73 -23.76
N THR A 73 3.04 -3.13 -24.88
CA THR A 73 3.91 -2.40 -25.83
C THR A 73 3.64 -0.89 -25.92
N ALA A 74 2.47 -0.40 -25.49
CA ALA A 74 2.22 1.03 -25.35
C ALA A 74 3.01 1.62 -24.15
N PRO A 75 3.42 2.91 -24.19
CA PRO A 75 3.86 3.59 -22.97
C PRO A 75 2.78 3.36 -21.90
N ALA A 76 3.17 2.81 -20.75
CA ALA A 76 2.22 2.29 -19.77
C ALA A 76 1.13 3.34 -19.49
N ALA A 77 -0.11 3.03 -19.86
CA ALA A 77 -1.23 3.93 -19.67
C ALA A 77 -1.27 4.37 -18.21
N THR A 78 -1.52 5.64 -17.92
CA THR A 78 -1.53 6.17 -16.55
C THR A 78 -2.94 6.55 -16.10
N PHE A 79 -3.17 6.52 -14.79
CA PHE A 79 -4.35 7.14 -14.19
C PHE A 79 -4.12 8.64 -14.09
N SER A 80 -5.12 9.43 -14.48
CA SER A 80 -5.15 10.86 -14.24
C SER A 80 -5.61 11.15 -12.80
N PRO A 81 -5.08 12.20 -12.14
CA PRO A 81 -5.64 12.70 -10.89
C PRO A 81 -7.14 13.03 -11.05
N GLY A 82 -7.96 12.64 -10.08
CA GLY A 82 -9.43 12.79 -10.12
C GLY A 82 -10.17 11.55 -10.59
N GLU A 83 -9.49 10.59 -11.23
CA GLU A 83 -10.11 9.32 -11.61
C GLU A 83 -10.48 8.47 -10.39
N ALA A 84 -11.52 7.64 -10.54
CA ALA A 84 -11.84 6.59 -9.60
C ALA A 84 -10.88 5.41 -9.80
N ILE A 85 -10.12 5.08 -8.75
CA ILE A 85 -9.12 4.01 -8.76
C ILE A 85 -9.56 2.94 -7.75
N ARG A 86 -9.19 1.68 -7.96
CA ARG A 86 -9.39 0.58 -7.00
C ARG A 86 -8.19 -0.35 -7.02
N GLY A 87 -7.68 -0.69 -5.85
CA GLY A 87 -6.50 -1.54 -5.65
C GLY A 87 -5.59 -0.98 -4.58
N THR A 88 -4.61 -1.78 -4.18
CA THR A 88 -3.62 -1.41 -3.16
C THR A 88 -2.24 -1.30 -3.79
N VAL A 89 -1.73 -0.08 -3.95
CA VAL A 89 -0.37 0.16 -4.47
C VAL A 89 0.64 0.08 -3.33
N PHE A 90 1.73 -0.64 -3.56
CA PHE A 90 2.84 -0.73 -2.63
C PHE A 90 4.13 -0.19 -3.23
N MET A 91 4.75 0.77 -2.53
CA MET A 91 6.07 1.31 -2.84
C MET A 91 7.05 0.94 -1.73
N GLY A 92 8.05 0.14 -2.07
CA GLY A 92 9.12 -0.21 -1.14
C GLY A 92 10.02 0.98 -0.80
N GLY A 93 10.99 0.74 0.09
CA GLY A 93 12.07 1.68 0.39
C GLY A 93 12.94 2.05 -0.82
N ALA A 94 14.00 2.82 -0.55
CA ALA A 94 14.90 3.35 -1.57
C ALA A 94 15.39 2.25 -2.54
N GLY A 95 15.31 2.51 -3.85
CA GLY A 95 15.57 1.53 -4.91
C GLY A 95 14.34 0.72 -5.36
N MET A 96 13.30 0.61 -4.51
CA MET A 96 12.05 -0.16 -4.74
C MET A 96 12.24 -1.61 -5.23
N ASN A 97 13.41 -2.22 -4.99
CA ASN A 97 13.81 -3.52 -5.52
C ASN A 97 14.30 -4.49 -4.43
N GLY A 98 14.02 -4.19 -3.16
CA GLY A 98 14.43 -5.04 -2.04
C GLY A 98 13.78 -6.43 -2.07
N GLY A 99 14.53 -7.47 -1.70
CA GLY A 99 14.02 -8.85 -1.75
C GLY A 99 12.78 -9.11 -0.89
N TYR A 100 12.58 -8.31 0.17
CA TYR A 100 11.41 -8.40 1.05
C TYR A 100 10.09 -8.06 0.35
N ILE A 101 10.11 -7.34 -0.77
CA ILE A 101 8.90 -6.84 -1.45
C ILE A 101 8.02 -8.02 -1.91
N SER A 102 8.63 -9.06 -2.45
CA SER A 102 7.92 -10.27 -2.90
C SER A 102 7.19 -10.97 -1.75
N ASP A 103 7.84 -11.11 -0.60
CA ASP A 103 7.23 -11.71 0.57
C ASP A 103 6.21 -10.77 1.25
N MET A 104 6.42 -9.46 1.20
CA MET A 104 5.43 -8.48 1.64
C MET A 104 4.12 -8.67 0.84
N ALA A 105 4.22 -8.75 -0.50
CA ALA A 105 3.06 -9.03 -1.35
C ALA A 105 2.39 -10.36 -1.01
N ARG A 106 3.18 -11.40 -0.72
CA ARG A 106 2.66 -12.71 -0.29
C ARG A 106 1.91 -12.62 1.05
N ALA A 107 2.47 -11.94 2.05
CA ALA A 107 1.88 -11.78 3.36
C ALA A 107 0.49 -11.11 3.29
N PHE A 108 0.37 -10.03 2.50
CA PHE A 108 -0.89 -9.35 2.27
C PHE A 108 -1.88 -10.19 1.46
N SER A 109 -1.39 -10.94 0.46
CA SER A 109 -2.22 -11.84 -0.33
C SER A 109 -2.87 -12.93 0.52
N ARG A 110 -2.21 -13.41 1.60
CA ARG A 110 -2.81 -14.35 2.57
C ARG A 110 -4.01 -13.75 3.32
N LYS A 111 -4.13 -12.43 3.37
CA LYS A 111 -5.27 -11.69 3.94
C LYS A 111 -6.28 -11.25 2.88
N GLY A 112 -6.13 -11.72 1.64
CA GLY A 112 -6.98 -11.33 0.51
C GLY A 112 -6.64 -9.96 -0.10
N ILE A 113 -5.56 -9.31 0.36
CA ILE A 113 -5.15 -7.99 -0.13
C ILE A 113 -4.09 -8.17 -1.21
N ARG A 114 -4.41 -7.82 -2.46
CA ARG A 114 -3.45 -7.88 -3.57
C ARG A 114 -2.65 -6.58 -3.65
N LEU A 115 -1.34 -6.66 -3.45
CA LEU A 115 -0.43 -5.53 -3.63
C LEU A 115 -0.02 -5.38 -5.11
N ILE A 116 -0.22 -4.19 -5.66
CA ILE A 116 0.34 -3.76 -6.93
C ILE A 116 1.68 -3.11 -6.64
N GLN A 117 2.76 -3.77 -7.04
CA GLN A 117 4.12 -3.27 -6.83
C GLN A 117 4.40 -2.15 -7.83
N ALA A 118 4.90 -1.02 -7.35
CA ALA A 118 5.30 0.09 -8.22
C ALA A 118 6.52 -0.26 -9.06
N ASN A 119 6.56 0.24 -10.30
CA ASN A 119 7.68 0.07 -11.22
C ASN A 119 8.93 0.82 -10.72
N PRO A 120 10.02 0.13 -10.31
CA PRO A 120 11.19 0.79 -9.75
C PRO A 120 11.86 1.75 -10.72
N LYS A 121 11.86 1.45 -12.02
CA LYS A 121 12.50 2.29 -13.04
C LYS A 121 11.85 3.68 -13.16
N LYS A 122 10.58 3.79 -12.76
CA LYS A 122 9.81 5.02 -12.82
C LYS A 122 9.85 5.78 -11.50
N TRP A 123 9.83 5.05 -10.39
CA TRP A 123 9.64 5.61 -9.06
C TRP A 123 10.92 5.71 -8.22
N SER A 124 12.04 5.23 -8.74
CA SER A 124 13.33 5.27 -8.06
C SER A 124 14.42 5.82 -8.97
N GLY A 125 15.24 6.72 -8.44
CA GLY A 125 16.52 7.14 -9.03
C GLY A 125 17.70 6.26 -8.62
N GLY A 126 17.44 5.15 -7.92
CA GLY A 126 18.42 4.33 -7.24
C GLY A 126 18.52 4.65 -5.75
N THR A 127 18.99 3.68 -4.95
CA THR A 127 18.94 3.71 -3.47
C THR A 127 19.58 4.98 -2.88
N LEU A 128 20.75 5.38 -3.37
CA LEU A 128 21.45 6.56 -2.84
C LEU A 128 20.72 7.88 -3.16
N MET A 129 20.23 8.01 -4.39
CA MET A 129 19.50 9.20 -4.84
C MET A 129 18.18 9.36 -4.09
N ASP A 130 17.46 8.25 -3.92
CA ASP A 130 16.19 8.21 -3.21
C ASP A 130 16.36 8.58 -1.72
N ALA A 131 17.36 7.99 -1.05
CA ALA A 131 17.57 8.14 0.40
C ALA A 131 18.05 9.54 0.80
N VAL A 132 18.75 10.25 -0.09
CA VAL A 132 19.30 11.59 0.21
C VAL A 132 18.43 12.69 -0.41
N ILE A 133 18.38 12.75 -1.75
CA ILE A 133 17.76 13.85 -2.48
C ILE A 133 16.24 13.67 -2.51
N GLY A 134 15.78 12.44 -2.77
CA GLY A 134 14.35 12.14 -2.79
C GLY A 134 13.65 12.42 -1.46
N VAL A 135 14.32 12.10 -0.34
CA VAL A 135 13.79 12.37 0.99
C VAL A 135 13.64 13.86 1.28
N ASP A 136 14.67 14.68 1.01
CA ASP A 136 14.59 16.12 1.25
C ASP A 136 13.54 16.79 0.34
N ALA A 137 13.44 16.35 -0.91
CA ALA A 137 12.49 16.91 -1.88
C ALA A 137 11.02 16.59 -1.58
N PHE A 138 10.72 15.39 -1.08
CA PHE A 138 9.33 14.92 -0.93
C PHE A 138 8.77 14.97 0.50
N ARG A 139 9.58 15.29 1.51
CA ARG A 139 9.15 15.27 2.91
C ARG A 139 8.28 16.46 3.33
N SER A 140 8.45 17.62 2.68
CA SER A 140 7.99 18.91 3.23
C SER A 140 6.62 19.34 2.73
N GLY A 141 6.06 18.65 1.74
CA GLY A 141 4.79 19.02 1.13
C GLY A 141 4.67 18.47 -0.28
N LYS A 142 3.57 18.82 -0.96
CA LYS A 142 3.37 18.52 -2.38
C LYS A 142 4.53 19.06 -3.24
N SER A 143 5.14 18.18 -4.01
CA SER A 143 6.16 18.52 -5.00
C SER A 143 5.52 19.00 -6.30
N GLN A 144 6.24 19.83 -7.04
CA GLN A 144 5.88 20.23 -8.40
C GLN A 144 6.06 19.08 -9.41
N ILE A 145 6.88 18.08 -9.06
CA ILE A 145 7.12 16.91 -9.91
C ILE A 145 5.95 15.94 -9.73
N GLN A 146 5.17 15.75 -10.80
CA GLN A 146 4.06 14.81 -10.82
C GLN A 146 4.47 13.55 -11.57
N VAL A 147 4.64 12.46 -10.83
CA VAL A 147 4.75 11.12 -11.40
C VAL A 147 3.37 10.49 -11.31
N LEU A 148 2.77 10.18 -12.46
CA LEU A 148 1.44 9.57 -12.51
C LEU A 148 1.51 8.08 -12.17
N LEU A 149 0.48 7.54 -11.52
CA LEU A 149 0.34 6.10 -11.34
C LEU A 149 0.11 5.41 -12.68
N GLU A 150 0.80 4.29 -12.90
CA GLU A 150 0.52 3.39 -14.00
C GLU A 150 -0.87 2.76 -13.79
N ARG A 151 -1.59 2.52 -14.89
CA ARG A 151 -2.85 1.80 -14.85
C ARG A 151 -2.59 0.36 -14.52
N PHE A 152 -3.45 -0.16 -13.67
CA PHE A 152 -3.51 -1.56 -13.30
C PHE A 152 -4.98 -2.00 -13.30
N PRO A 153 -5.26 -3.29 -13.51
CA PRO A 153 -6.62 -3.82 -13.39
C PRO A 153 -7.17 -3.49 -12.00
N PRO A 154 -8.42 -3.00 -11.90
CA PRO A 154 -9.00 -2.68 -10.61
C PRO A 154 -9.16 -3.94 -9.76
N HIS A 155 -8.84 -3.84 -8.48
CA HIS A 155 -9.00 -4.92 -7.51
C HIS A 155 -9.61 -4.42 -6.22
N GLY A 156 -10.52 -5.22 -5.64
CA GLY A 156 -11.25 -4.84 -4.43
C GLY A 156 -12.16 -3.63 -4.63
N ASN A 157 -12.59 -3.04 -3.52
CA ASN A 157 -13.51 -1.90 -3.49
C ASN A 157 -12.85 -0.62 -2.94
N GLN A 158 -11.60 -0.71 -2.50
CA GLN A 158 -10.85 0.39 -1.91
C GLN A 158 -9.73 0.84 -2.84
N PHE A 159 -9.31 2.10 -2.72
CA PHE A 159 -8.03 2.57 -3.23
C PHE A 159 -7.09 2.87 -2.07
N ASN A 160 -6.02 2.08 -1.99
CA ASN A 160 -5.06 2.12 -0.89
C ASN A 160 -3.65 2.39 -1.41
N LEU A 161 -2.88 3.11 -0.62
CA LEU A 161 -1.50 3.45 -0.90
C LEU A 161 -0.64 3.08 0.31
N ILE A 162 0.33 2.20 0.11
CA ILE A 162 1.25 1.75 1.17
C ILE A 162 2.67 2.09 0.74
N GLY A 163 3.41 2.77 1.61
CA GLY A 163 4.81 3.06 1.36
C GLY A 163 5.69 2.79 2.57
N TYR A 164 6.88 2.25 2.32
CA TYR A 164 7.89 1.98 3.34
C TYR A 164 9.13 2.85 3.11
N SER A 165 9.66 3.48 4.16
CA SER A 165 10.83 4.35 4.09
C SER A 165 10.65 5.42 2.98
N TYR A 166 11.56 5.55 2.02
CA TYR A 166 11.40 6.41 0.85
C TYR A 166 10.05 6.24 0.12
N GLY A 167 9.59 4.99 -0.05
CA GLY A 167 8.30 4.70 -0.70
C GLY A 167 7.12 5.36 0.01
N SER A 168 7.20 5.60 1.32
CA SER A 168 6.16 6.34 2.07
C SER A 168 6.04 7.80 1.61
N LEU A 169 7.14 8.44 1.22
CA LEU A 169 7.12 9.78 0.66
C LEU A 169 6.57 9.77 -0.76
N ALA A 170 6.96 8.79 -1.57
CA ALA A 170 6.45 8.65 -2.94
C ALA A 170 4.93 8.44 -2.96
N VAL A 171 4.39 7.54 -2.13
CA VAL A 171 2.93 7.40 -2.03
C VAL A 171 2.25 8.61 -1.41
N SER A 172 2.92 9.37 -0.55
CA SER A 172 2.36 10.63 -0.01
C SER A 172 2.22 11.69 -1.11
N GLN A 173 3.18 11.78 -2.04
CA GLN A 173 3.10 12.67 -3.20
C GLN A 173 1.96 12.26 -4.15
N VAL A 174 1.82 10.95 -4.39
CA VAL A 174 0.65 10.42 -5.13
C VAL A 174 -0.63 10.80 -4.39
N ALA A 175 -0.69 10.55 -3.09
CA ALA A 175 -1.90 10.75 -2.32
C ALA A 175 -2.38 12.19 -2.39
N ILE A 176 -1.51 13.17 -2.12
CA ILE A 176 -1.91 14.58 -2.14
C ILE A 176 -2.33 15.04 -3.55
N ASN A 177 -1.61 14.64 -4.59
CA ASN A 177 -1.92 15.03 -5.97
C ASN A 177 -3.29 14.49 -6.43
N TYR A 178 -3.55 13.22 -6.15
CA TYR A 178 -4.80 12.56 -6.55
C TYR A 178 -5.96 13.03 -5.68
N ALA A 179 -5.74 13.20 -4.38
CA ALA A 179 -6.75 13.68 -3.45
C ALA A 179 -7.19 15.12 -3.77
N GLU A 180 -6.26 16.04 -4.06
CA GLU A 180 -6.60 17.42 -4.44
C GLU A 180 -7.43 17.48 -5.74
N ALA A 181 -7.23 16.53 -6.65
CA ALA A 181 -8.00 16.40 -7.88
C ALA A 181 -9.34 15.67 -7.73
N GLY A 182 -9.67 15.19 -6.52
CA GLY A 182 -10.96 14.55 -6.22
C GLY A 182 -10.93 13.03 -6.10
N THR A 183 -9.82 12.35 -6.39
CA THR A 183 -9.70 10.90 -6.19
C THR A 183 -9.82 10.57 -4.71
N LYS A 184 -10.73 9.65 -4.37
CA LYS A 184 -10.87 9.15 -2.99
C LYS A 184 -9.82 8.08 -2.71
N ILE A 185 -9.08 8.26 -1.62
CA ILE A 185 -8.11 7.31 -1.10
C ILE A 185 -8.66 6.80 0.23
N ASP A 186 -8.86 5.49 0.33
CA ASP A 186 -9.41 4.85 1.53
C ASP A 186 -8.36 4.79 2.63
N HIS A 187 -7.16 4.29 2.32
CA HIS A 187 -6.06 4.22 3.27
C HIS A 187 -4.73 4.68 2.66
N LEU A 188 -4.05 5.61 3.34
CA LEU A 188 -2.64 5.95 3.12
C LEU A 188 -1.81 5.43 4.29
N ILE A 189 -0.93 4.46 4.04
CA ILE A 189 -0.12 3.79 5.06
C ILE A 189 1.34 4.21 4.91
N LEU A 190 1.91 4.74 5.98
CA LEU A 190 3.26 5.29 6.05
C LEU A 190 4.12 4.49 7.04
N ILE A 191 4.99 3.60 6.53
CA ILE A 191 5.81 2.71 7.36
C ILE A 191 7.23 3.25 7.44
N GLY A 192 7.77 3.41 8.65
CA GLY A 192 9.12 3.96 8.86
C GLY A 192 9.32 5.27 8.10
N SER A 193 8.30 6.13 8.11
CA SER A 193 8.23 7.25 7.18
C SER A 193 9.06 8.41 7.67
N PRO A 194 9.98 8.95 6.86
CA PRO A 194 10.63 10.20 7.20
C PRO A 194 9.73 11.41 6.90
N ILE A 195 8.41 11.33 6.69
CA ILE A 195 7.60 12.51 6.34
C ILE A 195 7.73 13.66 7.36
N GLY A 196 7.73 14.92 6.91
CA GLY A 196 7.73 16.09 7.78
C GLY A 196 6.35 16.34 8.42
N SER A 197 6.32 16.98 9.59
CA SER A 197 5.08 17.19 10.36
C SER A 197 4.01 18.00 9.62
N GLY A 198 4.43 19.05 8.91
CA GLY A 198 3.52 19.87 8.10
C GLY A 198 2.83 19.07 6.99
N PHE A 199 3.59 18.24 6.26
CA PHE A 199 3.02 17.43 5.19
C PHE A 199 2.16 16.28 5.71
N LEU A 200 2.60 15.62 6.80
CA LEU A 200 1.78 14.62 7.48
C LEU A 200 0.42 15.20 7.91
N HIS A 201 0.43 16.39 8.50
CA HIS A 201 -0.78 17.08 8.93
C HIS A 201 -1.70 17.42 7.74
N GLN A 202 -1.13 17.87 6.62
CA GLN A 202 -1.88 18.14 5.40
C GLN A 202 -2.61 16.88 4.91
N LEU A 203 -1.91 15.74 4.85
CA LEU A 203 -2.49 14.47 4.42
C LEU A 203 -3.60 13.99 5.35
N GLN A 204 -3.38 14.07 6.67
CA GLN A 204 -4.34 13.66 7.70
C GLN A 204 -5.64 14.48 7.67
N LYS A 205 -5.56 15.76 7.28
CA LYS A 205 -6.73 16.65 7.21
C LYS A 205 -7.44 16.64 5.87
N HIS A 206 -6.90 15.98 4.85
CA HIS A 206 -7.43 16.07 3.50
C HIS A 206 -8.73 15.27 3.35
N ALA A 207 -9.84 15.91 2.96
CA ALA A 207 -11.19 15.30 2.92
C ALA A 207 -11.34 14.11 1.95
N ASN A 208 -10.42 13.98 0.98
CA ASN A 208 -10.37 12.85 0.04
C ASN A 208 -9.44 11.72 0.47
N ILE A 209 -8.72 11.85 1.60
CA ILE A 209 -7.92 10.78 2.21
C ILE A 209 -8.65 10.35 3.48
N LYS A 210 -9.32 9.21 3.45
CA LYS A 210 -10.21 8.80 4.56
C LYS A 210 -9.43 8.41 5.82
N SER A 211 -8.28 7.77 5.65
CA SER A 211 -7.45 7.31 6.77
C SER A 211 -5.97 7.40 6.42
N VAL A 212 -5.19 7.98 7.34
CA VAL A 212 -3.72 7.95 7.30
C VAL A 212 -3.23 7.10 8.48
N ILE A 213 -2.57 5.99 8.18
CA ILE A 213 -2.05 5.06 9.18
C ILE A 213 -0.53 5.16 9.20
N VAL A 214 0.03 5.59 10.33
CA VAL A 214 1.48 5.66 10.55
C VAL A 214 1.93 4.39 11.28
N VAL A 215 2.96 3.75 10.76
CA VAL A 215 3.65 2.61 11.39
C VAL A 215 5.10 3.04 11.66
N ASP A 216 5.30 3.68 12.80
CA ASP A 216 6.63 4.06 13.26
C ASP A 216 7.40 2.85 13.78
N LEU A 217 8.68 2.78 13.42
CA LEU A 217 9.60 1.70 13.80
C LEU A 217 10.50 2.08 14.99
N THR A 218 10.19 3.19 15.67
CA THR A 218 10.91 3.63 16.87
C THR A 218 11.01 2.55 17.95
N PRO A 219 9.99 1.69 18.19
CA PRO A 219 10.11 0.60 19.16
C PRO A 219 11.10 -0.50 18.74
N GLN A 220 11.44 -0.57 17.45
CA GLN A 220 12.45 -1.46 16.89
C GLN A 220 13.83 -0.80 16.80
N GLY A 221 13.96 0.45 17.26
CA GLY A 221 15.20 1.22 17.28
C GLY A 221 15.37 2.19 16.11
N ASP A 222 14.39 2.32 15.21
CA ASP A 222 14.47 3.28 14.10
C ASP A 222 14.53 4.74 14.62
N PRO A 223 15.57 5.52 14.28
CA PRO A 223 15.62 6.94 14.65
C PRO A 223 14.68 7.81 13.80
N ILE A 224 14.19 7.30 12.65
CA ILE A 224 13.21 7.94 11.78
C ILE A 224 11.79 7.62 12.24
N PHE A 225 10.94 8.65 12.23
CA PHE A 225 9.51 8.55 12.52
C PHE A 225 8.73 9.61 11.75
N ALA A 226 7.43 9.40 11.59
CA ALA A 226 6.58 10.36 10.88
C ALA A 226 6.48 11.66 11.68
N GLY A 227 6.66 12.80 11.00
CA GLY A 227 6.73 14.11 11.64
C GLY A 227 8.12 14.54 12.08
N ILE A 228 9.17 13.75 11.77
CA ILE A 228 10.56 14.09 12.09
C ILE A 228 10.99 15.43 11.49
N SER A 229 11.78 16.21 12.24
CA SER A 229 12.39 17.44 11.73
C SER A 229 13.53 17.13 10.77
N ARG A 230 13.88 18.09 9.90
CA ARG A 230 15.02 17.93 8.98
C ARG A 230 16.33 17.71 9.74
N ASP A 231 16.58 18.49 10.80
CA ASP A 231 17.81 18.38 11.58
C ASP A 231 17.93 17.01 12.26
N LYS A 232 16.83 16.49 12.82
CA LYS A 232 16.82 15.17 13.45
C LYS A 232 17.00 14.05 12.42
N LEU A 233 16.45 14.21 11.22
CA LEU A 233 16.69 13.26 10.13
C LEU A 233 18.19 13.24 9.75
N LEU A 234 18.82 14.41 9.59
CA LEU A 234 20.24 14.51 9.22
C LEU A 234 21.14 13.88 10.28
N THR A 235 20.88 14.13 11.56
CA THR A 235 21.67 13.54 12.66
C THR A 235 21.44 12.03 12.83
N SER A 236 20.38 11.48 12.22
CA SER A 236 20.10 10.04 12.24
C SER A 236 20.92 9.24 11.21
N ALA A 237 21.55 9.89 10.24
CA ALA A 237 22.23 9.22 9.12
C ALA A 237 23.30 8.18 9.54
N PRO A 238 24.18 8.43 10.52
CA PRO A 238 25.16 7.43 10.96
C PRO A 238 24.51 6.16 11.53
N GLU A 239 23.47 6.33 12.36
CA GLU A 239 22.73 5.20 12.95
C GLU A 239 22.00 4.40 11.87
N LEU A 240 21.41 5.06 10.87
CA LEU A 240 20.79 4.37 9.74
C LEU A 240 21.81 3.55 8.93
N GLY A 241 23.03 4.07 8.75
CA GLY A 241 24.12 3.32 8.12
C GLY A 241 24.45 2.03 8.87
N LYS A 242 24.52 2.09 10.20
CA LYS A 242 24.71 0.91 11.05
C LYS A 242 23.53 -0.07 10.97
N GLN A 243 22.31 0.44 11.09
CA GLN A 243 21.08 -0.36 11.03
C GLN A 243 20.89 -1.07 9.68
N MET A 244 21.41 -0.49 8.60
CA MET A 244 21.40 -1.13 7.29
C MET A 244 22.28 -2.38 7.24
N LEU A 245 23.47 -2.34 7.86
CA LEU A 245 24.38 -3.49 7.94
C LEU A 245 23.78 -4.61 8.80
N ASP A 246 23.17 -4.25 9.93
CA ASP A 246 22.60 -5.19 10.88
C ASP A 246 21.16 -5.62 10.53
N SER A 247 20.56 -5.01 9.50
CA SER A 247 19.15 -5.16 9.12
C SER A 247 18.17 -5.00 10.31
N SER A 248 18.39 -3.97 11.11
CA SER A 248 17.65 -3.62 12.33
C SER A 248 16.99 -2.24 12.22
N GLY A 249 16.27 -1.80 13.26
CA GLY A 249 15.66 -0.45 13.32
C GLY A 249 14.85 -0.10 12.07
N HIS A 250 15.30 0.90 11.31
CA HIS A 250 14.65 1.34 10.07
C HIS A 250 14.44 0.22 9.06
N PHE A 251 15.31 -0.80 9.06
CA PHE A 251 15.31 -1.94 8.14
C PHE A 251 14.57 -3.14 8.69
N TYR A 252 13.73 -2.99 9.73
CA TYR A 252 13.05 -4.08 10.44
C TYR A 252 12.34 -5.11 9.54
N TYR A 253 11.73 -4.66 8.43
CA TYR A 253 11.02 -5.53 7.48
C TYR A 253 11.88 -6.00 6.30
N ALA A 254 13.13 -5.54 6.17
CA ALA A 254 14.02 -5.84 5.05
C ALA A 254 14.59 -7.28 5.04
N PRO A 255 14.90 -7.93 6.18
CA PRO A 255 15.45 -9.29 6.18
C PRO A 255 14.59 -10.31 5.44
N ASN A 256 15.21 -11.15 4.60
CA ASN A 256 14.58 -12.32 3.98
C ASN A 256 14.73 -13.59 4.83
N SER A 257 14.57 -13.47 6.15
CA SER A 257 14.60 -14.58 7.11
C SER A 257 13.19 -15.01 7.50
N GLU A 258 13.06 -16.13 8.23
CA GLU A 258 11.78 -16.56 8.82
C GLU A 258 11.19 -15.51 9.75
N ASP A 259 12.02 -14.83 10.55
CA ASP A 259 11.55 -13.73 11.39
C ASP A 259 11.07 -12.54 10.54
N GLY A 260 11.76 -12.23 9.44
CA GLY A 260 11.29 -11.24 8.47
C GLY A 260 9.90 -11.57 7.92
N LYS A 261 9.66 -12.85 7.60
CA LYS A 261 8.34 -13.34 7.12
C LYS A 261 7.26 -13.14 8.18
N LYS A 262 7.52 -13.57 9.42
CA LYS A 262 6.59 -13.40 10.55
C LYS A 262 6.25 -11.93 10.80
N ARG A 263 7.24 -11.04 10.71
CA ARG A 263 7.03 -9.59 10.86
C ARG A 263 6.08 -9.05 9.79
N ARG A 264 6.28 -9.44 8.52
CA ARG A 264 5.42 -9.01 7.41
C ARG A 264 4.01 -9.60 7.49
N ASP A 265 3.86 -10.82 7.98
CA ASP A 265 2.56 -11.40 8.30
C ASP A 265 1.84 -10.60 9.40
N ALA A 266 2.54 -10.29 10.50
CA ALA A 266 1.99 -9.49 11.59
C ALA A 266 1.59 -8.07 11.13
N LEU A 267 2.37 -7.47 10.22
CA LEU A 267 2.02 -6.19 9.61
C LEU A 267 0.75 -6.29 8.75
N ALA A 268 0.63 -7.32 7.93
CA ALA A 268 -0.57 -7.56 7.12
C ALA A 268 -1.81 -7.77 7.99
N ASP A 269 -1.68 -8.55 9.07
CA ASP A 269 -2.73 -8.76 10.08
C ASP A 269 -3.14 -7.45 10.74
N TYR A 270 -2.16 -6.67 11.18
CA TYR A 270 -2.39 -5.37 11.79
C TYR A 270 -3.17 -4.44 10.85
N LEU A 271 -2.72 -4.27 9.61
CA LEU A 271 -3.39 -3.37 8.66
C LEU A 271 -4.77 -3.87 8.23
N TYR A 272 -4.94 -5.19 8.10
CA TYR A 272 -6.26 -5.78 7.88
C TYR A 272 -7.20 -5.47 9.04
N SER A 273 -6.73 -5.58 10.30
CA SER A 273 -7.53 -5.21 11.47
C SER A 273 -7.93 -3.72 11.49
N LYS A 274 -7.15 -2.85 10.83
CA LYS A 274 -7.44 -1.41 10.65
C LYS A 274 -8.34 -1.08 9.45
N GLY A 275 -8.89 -2.09 8.77
CA GLY A 275 -9.88 -1.90 7.70
C GLY A 275 -9.32 -1.98 6.28
N LEU A 276 -8.01 -2.25 6.12
CA LEU A 276 -7.42 -2.47 4.80
C LEU A 276 -7.99 -3.74 4.16
N ARG A 277 -8.45 -3.67 2.91
CA ARG A 277 -9.03 -4.77 2.14
C ARG A 277 -8.48 -4.82 0.71
#